data_AF-A0AAJ2GYL5-F1
#
_entry.id   AF-A0AAJ2GYL5-F1
#
_cell.length_a   1.000
_cell.length_b   1.000
_cell.length_c   1.000
_cell.angle_alpha   90.00
_cell.angle_beta   90.00
_cell.angle_gamma   90.00
#
_symmetry.space_group_name_H-M   'P 1'
#
loop_
_entity.id
_entity.type
_entity.pdbx_description
1 polymer ?
#
loop_
_entity_poly.entity_id
_entity_poly.type
_entity_poly.pdbx_seq_one_letter_code
_entity_poly.pdbx_strand_id
1 'polypeptide(L)'
;MDDGRVIRAMITETEAYLGTIDAACHSFEGRHTPRTSVMYKQAGTVYVYLIYGLHYLLNIVTTEVGQPEAVLIRAVCIENEDIRAGAGPAKLTKFLEVDKRFNNHLFSEKLGLWVEDKTNPKVPVSVAKRVGVDHAGDAAHWLM
;
A
#
# COMPACT_ATOMS: atom_id res chain seq x y z
N MET A 1 22.49 3.33 0.50
CA MET A 1 23.46 4.32 0.00
C MET A 1 22.75 5.63 0.18
N ASP A 2 23.16 6.44 1.15
CA ASP A 2 22.52 7.70 1.50
C ASP A 2 23.29 8.84 0.83
N ASP A 3 22.98 9.12 -0.43
CA ASP A 3 23.42 10.35 -1.11
C ASP A 3 22.53 11.56 -0.75
N GLY A 4 21.52 11.36 0.12
CA GLY A 4 20.54 12.37 0.51
C GLY A 4 19.49 12.66 -0.57
N ARG A 5 19.46 11.89 -1.66
CA ARG A 5 18.49 12.07 -2.73
C ARG A 5 17.09 11.68 -2.26
N VAL A 6 16.13 12.57 -2.49
CA VAL A 6 14.71 12.28 -2.26
C VAL A 6 14.04 11.93 -3.59
N ILE A 7 13.44 10.74 -3.65
CA ILE A 7 12.60 10.30 -4.77
C ILE A 7 11.14 10.62 -4.42
N ARG A 8 10.43 11.31 -5.32
CA ARG A 8 9.03 11.68 -5.13
C ARG A 8 8.17 11.20 -6.29
N ALA A 9 6.94 10.79 -5.98
CA ALA A 9 5.91 10.48 -6.95
C ALA A 9 4.53 10.74 -6.32
N MET A 10 3.54 11.08 -7.15
CA MET A 10 2.18 11.35 -6.68
C MET A 10 1.36 10.06 -6.67
N ILE A 11 0.73 9.71 -5.55
CA ILE A 11 -0.19 8.56 -5.49
C ILE A 11 -1.40 8.83 -6.39
N THR A 12 -1.72 7.88 -7.27
CA THR A 12 -2.84 8.00 -8.23
C THR A 12 -3.85 6.86 -8.16
N GLU A 13 -3.48 5.72 -7.55
CA GLU A 13 -4.37 4.58 -7.37
C GLU A 13 -4.06 3.90 -6.04
N THR A 14 -5.12 3.57 -5.29
CA THR A 14 -5.06 2.85 -4.02
C THR A 14 -6.16 1.81 -3.95
N GLU A 15 -6.01 0.78 -3.12
CA GLU A 15 -7.08 -0.17 -2.79
C GLU A 15 -7.21 -0.31 -1.28
N ALA A 16 -8.45 -0.29 -0.79
CA ALA A 16 -8.73 -0.60 0.61
C ALA A 16 -8.86 -2.11 0.85
N TYR A 17 -8.37 -2.56 2.01
CA TYR A 17 -8.54 -3.92 2.51
C TYR A 17 -9.13 -3.88 3.92
N LEU A 18 -10.36 -4.37 4.06
CA LEU A 18 -11.20 -4.20 5.27
C LEU A 18 -10.97 -5.31 6.32
N GLY A 19 -9.71 -5.70 6.49
CA GLY A 19 -9.29 -6.56 7.58
C GLY A 19 -10.00 -7.92 7.64
N THR A 20 -10.70 -8.17 8.74
CA THR A 20 -11.21 -9.51 9.08
C THR A 20 -12.44 -9.93 8.29
N ILE A 21 -13.19 -8.97 7.72
CA ILE A 21 -14.41 -9.23 6.96
C ILE A 21 -14.16 -9.39 5.46
N ASP A 22 -12.97 -9.02 5.00
CA ASP A 22 -12.63 -8.94 3.58
C ASP A 22 -11.88 -10.18 3.12
N ALA A 23 -12.53 -11.03 2.33
CA ALA A 23 -11.97 -12.27 1.80
C ALA A 23 -10.73 -12.06 0.91
N ALA A 24 -10.51 -10.83 0.40
CA ALA A 24 -9.30 -10.48 -0.35
C ALA A 24 -8.14 -10.06 0.56
N CYS A 25 -8.40 -9.78 1.84
CA CYS A 25 -7.40 -9.30 2.78
C CYS A 25 -6.59 -10.44 3.37
N HIS A 26 -5.30 -10.20 3.64
CA HIS A 26 -4.45 -11.19 4.28
C HIS A 26 -4.89 -11.58 5.70
N SER A 27 -5.59 -10.68 6.40
CA SER A 27 -6.12 -10.88 7.74
C SER A 27 -7.57 -11.39 7.79
N PHE A 28 -8.14 -11.81 6.65
CA PHE A 28 -9.48 -12.38 6.58
C PHE A 28 -9.72 -13.45 7.67
N GLU A 29 -10.92 -13.45 8.25
CA GLU A 29 -11.31 -14.33 9.37
C GLU A 29 -10.41 -14.20 10.61
N GLY A 30 -9.80 -13.03 10.81
CA GLY A 30 -8.91 -12.80 11.95
C GLY A 30 -7.57 -13.51 11.82
N ARG A 31 -7.14 -13.85 10.60
CA ARG A 31 -5.86 -14.53 10.37
C ARG A 31 -4.70 -13.72 10.95
N HIS A 32 -4.05 -14.28 11.96
CA HIS A 32 -2.96 -13.66 12.69
C HIS A 32 -1.69 -14.54 12.66
N THR A 33 -0.85 -14.30 11.67
CA THR A 33 0.43 -14.99 11.42
C THR A 33 1.59 -14.04 11.65
N PRO A 34 2.86 -14.50 11.72
CA PRO A 34 4.01 -13.59 11.77
C PRO A 34 3.97 -12.52 10.67
N ARG A 35 3.58 -12.91 9.45
CA ARG A 35 3.43 -11.98 8.32
C ARG A 35 2.29 -10.97 8.51
N THR A 36 1.12 -11.42 8.94
CA THR A 36 -0.08 -10.56 9.02
C THR A 36 -0.18 -9.79 10.33
N SER A 37 0.61 -10.15 11.34
CA SER A 37 0.69 -9.44 12.63
C SER A 37 1.03 -7.95 12.50
N VAL A 38 1.72 -7.56 11.41
CA VAL A 38 2.04 -6.16 11.12
C VAL A 38 0.76 -5.35 10.89
N MET A 39 -0.28 -5.94 10.28
CA MET A 39 -1.55 -5.26 10.01
C MET A 39 -2.31 -4.91 11.29
N TYR A 40 -2.10 -5.65 12.38
CA TYR A 40 -2.75 -5.42 13.67
C TYR A 40 -2.07 -4.33 14.52
N LYS A 41 -1.07 -3.64 13.98
CA LYS A 41 -0.33 -2.59 14.68
C LYS A 41 -1.04 -1.24 14.53
N GLN A 42 -0.45 -0.21 15.10
CA GLN A 42 -1.01 1.14 15.04
C GLN A 42 -1.09 1.66 13.60
N ALA A 43 -2.08 2.54 13.34
CA ALA A 43 -2.19 3.29 12.10
C ALA A 43 -0.87 3.97 11.71
N GLY A 44 -0.57 4.00 10.42
CA GLY A 44 0.70 4.48 9.87
C GLY A 44 1.82 3.42 9.83
N THR A 45 1.59 2.23 10.37
CA THR A 45 2.55 1.13 10.23
C THR A 45 2.62 0.70 8.76
N VAL A 46 3.82 0.70 8.21
CA VAL A 46 4.13 0.22 6.86
C VAL A 46 4.06 -1.30 6.85
N TYR A 47 3.24 -1.85 5.98
CA TYR A 47 3.13 -3.28 5.71
C TYR A 47 3.64 -3.58 4.30
N VAL A 48 4.86 -4.12 4.23
CA VAL A 48 5.51 -4.52 2.98
C VAL A 48 5.69 -6.03 2.95
N TYR A 49 5.26 -6.64 1.85
CA TYR A 49 5.43 -8.08 1.61
C TYR A 49 5.86 -8.36 0.17
N LEU A 50 6.48 -9.52 -0.01
CA LEU A 50 6.96 -9.99 -1.31
C LEU A 50 5.87 -10.84 -1.97
N ILE A 51 5.51 -10.51 -3.21
CA ILE A 51 4.62 -11.32 -4.05
C ILE A 51 5.44 -12.14 -5.06
N TYR A 52 5.10 -13.42 -5.18
CA TYR A 52 5.75 -14.39 -6.07
C TYR A 52 7.28 -14.47 -5.94
N GLY A 53 7.85 -14.05 -4.80
CA GLY A 53 9.30 -14.03 -4.59
C GLY A 53 10.04 -12.91 -5.33
N LEU A 54 9.35 -12.00 -6.03
CA LEU A 54 9.96 -11.08 -7.00
C LEU A 54 9.72 -9.60 -6.69
N HIS A 55 8.54 -9.23 -6.23
CA HIS A 55 8.15 -7.82 -6.12
C HIS A 55 7.61 -7.48 -4.74
N TYR A 56 7.99 -6.31 -4.21
CA TYR A 56 7.42 -5.80 -2.97
C TYR A 56 6.14 -5.01 -3.25
N LEU A 57 5.16 -5.15 -2.37
CA LEU A 57 3.93 -4.36 -2.35
C LEU A 57 3.93 -3.49 -1.09
N LEU A 58 3.50 -2.23 -1.21
CA LEU A 58 3.49 -1.25 -0.13
C LEU A 58 2.07 -0.99 0.36
N ASN A 59 1.81 -1.29 1.62
CA ASN A 59 0.55 -1.01 2.30
C ASN A 59 0.80 -0.16 3.53
N ILE A 60 -0.21 0.60 3.97
CA ILE A 60 -0.19 1.37 5.22
C ILE A 60 -1.40 0.95 6.04
N VAL A 61 -1.17 0.58 7.30
CA VAL A 61 -2.24 0.29 8.27
C VAL A 61 -3.02 1.57 8.56
N THR A 62 -4.34 1.50 8.51
CA THR A 62 -5.21 2.69 8.58
C THR A 62 -6.05 2.80 9.84
N THR A 63 -6.11 1.73 10.64
CA THR A 63 -6.98 1.62 11.83
C THR A 63 -6.18 1.48 13.12
N GLU A 64 -6.90 1.50 14.24
CA GLU A 64 -6.34 1.32 15.57
C GLU A 64 -5.74 -0.08 15.78
N VAL A 65 -4.88 -0.19 16.79
CA VAL A 65 -4.23 -1.45 17.16
C VAL A 65 -5.27 -2.54 17.36
N GLY A 66 -5.05 -3.70 16.74
CA GLY A 66 -5.97 -4.85 16.79
C GLY A 66 -6.99 -4.90 15.66
N GLN A 67 -7.15 -3.83 14.88
CA GLN A 67 -8.00 -3.81 13.68
C GLN A 67 -7.10 -3.85 12.44
N PRO A 68 -7.10 -4.96 11.66
CA PRO A 68 -6.10 -5.16 10.62
C PRO A 68 -6.52 -4.60 9.27
N GLU A 69 -6.91 -3.32 9.19
CA GLU A 69 -7.23 -2.67 7.93
C GLU A 69 -6.03 -1.92 7.36
N ALA A 70 -5.89 -1.96 6.04
CA ALA A 70 -4.79 -1.28 5.36
C ALA A 70 -5.19 -0.81 3.97
N VAL A 71 -4.45 0.18 3.48
CA VAL A 71 -4.53 0.66 2.10
C VAL A 71 -3.27 0.23 1.35
N LEU A 72 -3.44 -0.45 0.22
CA LEU A 72 -2.40 -0.73 -0.76
C LEU A 72 -2.20 0.50 -1.64
N ILE A 73 -0.95 0.93 -1.82
CA ILE A 73 -0.61 1.90 -2.86
C ILE A 73 -0.39 1.12 -4.15
N ARG A 74 -1.17 1.43 -5.20
CA ARG A 74 -1.18 0.66 -6.45
C ARG A 74 -0.50 1.34 -7.62
N ALA A 75 -0.60 2.66 -7.70
CA ALA A 75 0.06 3.40 -8.75
C ALA A 75 0.52 4.77 -8.26
N VAL A 76 1.58 5.24 -8.91
CA VAL A 76 2.06 6.60 -8.76
C VAL A 76 2.26 7.25 -10.13
N CYS A 77 2.08 8.56 -10.20
CA CYS A 77 2.53 9.39 -11.30
C CYS A 77 3.94 9.90 -11.00
N ILE A 78 4.87 9.63 -11.92
CA ILE A 78 6.27 10.05 -11.82
C ILE A 78 6.44 11.26 -12.75
N GLU A 79 7.02 12.35 -12.22
CA GLU A 79 7.21 13.57 -12.99
C GLU A 79 8.16 13.33 -14.17
N ASN A 80 7.79 13.85 -15.35
CA ASN A 80 8.55 13.70 -16.60
C ASN A 80 8.71 12.26 -17.13
N GLU A 81 7.90 11.32 -16.67
CA GLU A 81 7.89 9.92 -17.15
C GLU A 81 6.55 9.55 -17.80
N ASP A 82 6.54 8.46 -18.57
CA ASP A 82 5.29 7.87 -19.09
C ASP A 82 4.39 7.42 -17.93
N ILE A 83 3.07 7.63 -18.04
CA ILE A 83 2.10 7.26 -17.01
C ILE A 83 2.17 5.77 -16.62
N ARG A 84 2.62 4.91 -17.52
CA ARG A 84 2.78 3.46 -17.29
C ARG A 84 3.99 3.12 -16.44
N ALA A 85 4.92 4.05 -16.24
CA ALA A 85 6.15 3.83 -15.46
C ALA A 85 5.82 3.52 -13.99
N GLY A 86 4.87 4.23 -13.40
CA GLY A 86 4.39 3.99 -12.03
C GLY A 86 3.06 3.22 -11.93
N ALA A 87 2.46 2.81 -13.06
CA ALA A 87 1.20 2.06 -13.11
C ALA A 87 1.40 0.59 -12.74
N GLY A 88 1.42 0.31 -11.43
CA GLY A 88 1.45 -1.02 -10.84
C GLY A 88 2.19 -1.06 -9.51
N PRO A 89 1.72 -1.85 -8.53
CA PRO A 89 2.25 -1.81 -7.18
C PRO A 89 3.70 -2.29 -7.08
N ALA A 90 4.11 -3.21 -7.97
CA ALA A 90 5.50 -3.64 -8.09
C ALA A 90 6.41 -2.59 -8.74
N LYS A 91 5.87 -1.78 -9.66
CA LYS A 91 6.65 -0.76 -10.37
C LYS A 91 6.95 0.42 -9.46
N LEU A 92 5.96 0.87 -8.68
CA LEU A 92 6.16 1.99 -7.76
C LEU A 92 7.14 1.63 -6.65
N THR A 93 7.10 0.42 -6.07
CA THR A 93 8.07 0.03 -5.03
C THR A 93 9.47 -0.09 -5.60
N LYS A 94 9.62 -0.55 -6.84
CA LYS A 94 10.90 -0.53 -7.54
C LYS A 94 11.43 0.88 -7.77
N PHE A 95 10.57 1.81 -8.19
CA PHE A 95 10.94 3.21 -8.44
C PHE A 95 11.31 3.95 -7.15
N LEU A 96 10.51 3.77 -6.09
CA LEU A 96 10.72 4.39 -4.77
C LEU A 96 11.74 3.64 -3.90
N GLU A 97 12.37 2.59 -4.42
CA GLU A 97 13.34 1.75 -3.70
C GLU A 97 12.80 1.14 -2.38
N VAL A 98 11.49 0.85 -2.35
CA VAL A 98 10.82 0.26 -1.20
C VAL A 98 11.03 -1.26 -1.19
N ASP A 99 11.64 -1.75 -0.12
CA ASP A 99 11.85 -3.17 0.15
C ASP A 99 11.45 -3.56 1.58
N LYS A 100 11.74 -4.81 1.97
CA LYS A 100 11.40 -5.36 3.29
C LYS A 100 11.95 -4.57 4.49
N ARG A 101 12.97 -3.72 4.32
CA ARG A 101 13.55 -2.91 5.42
C ARG A 101 12.56 -1.90 5.98
N PHE A 102 11.57 -1.49 5.17
CA PHE A 102 10.52 -0.56 5.61
C PHE A 102 9.38 -1.26 6.35
N ASN A 103 9.26 -2.58 6.22
CA ASN A 103 8.16 -3.33 6.83
C ASN A 103 8.17 -3.18 8.35
N ASN A 104 6.99 -3.05 8.95
CA ASN A 104 6.81 -2.99 10.39
C ASN A 104 7.43 -1.74 11.07
N HIS A 105 7.52 -0.64 10.34
CA HIS A 105 7.92 0.67 10.84
C HIS A 105 6.84 1.72 10.59
N LEU A 106 6.78 2.76 11.41
CA LEU A 106 5.94 3.91 11.14
C LEU A 106 6.51 4.71 9.97
N PHE A 107 5.67 5.03 8.98
CA PHE A 107 6.04 6.00 7.95
C PHE A 107 6.44 7.32 8.62
N SER A 108 7.61 7.84 8.25
CA SER A 108 8.18 9.07 8.80
C SER A 108 9.38 9.49 7.96
N GLU A 109 9.72 10.78 7.99
CA GLU A 109 10.96 11.28 7.36
C GLU A 109 12.20 10.57 7.92
N LYS A 110 12.19 10.23 9.23
CA LYS A 110 13.26 9.48 9.89
C LYS A 110 13.43 8.06 9.31
N LEU A 111 12.35 7.43 8.89
CA LEU A 111 12.40 6.13 8.22
C LEU A 111 12.94 6.25 6.78
N GLY A 112 12.92 7.46 6.19
CA GLY A 112 13.17 7.67 4.77
C GLY A 112 11.98 7.32 3.87
N LEU A 113 10.80 7.13 4.45
CA LEU A 113 9.54 6.87 3.73
C LEU A 113 8.41 7.62 4.42
N TRP A 114 7.88 8.66 3.79
CA TRP A 114 6.82 9.51 4.32
C TRP A 114 5.84 9.93 3.21
N VAL A 115 4.72 10.53 3.62
CA VAL A 115 3.72 11.09 2.71
C VAL A 115 3.65 12.59 2.99
N GLU A 116 3.66 13.39 1.93
CA GLU A 116 3.54 14.85 1.99
C GLU A 116 2.13 15.24 1.52
N ASP A 117 1.50 16.20 2.21
CA ASP A 117 0.30 16.84 1.68
C ASP A 117 0.70 17.78 0.54
N LYS A 118 0.04 17.64 -0.62
CA LYS A 118 0.16 18.59 -1.71
C LYS A 118 -1.08 19.48 -1.67
N THR A 119 -0.91 20.69 -1.13
CA THR A 119 -2.00 21.67 -1.07
C THR A 119 -2.62 21.90 -2.45
N ASN A 120 -3.95 21.70 -2.54
CA ASN A 120 -4.92 22.10 -3.60
C ASN A 120 -5.44 20.97 -4.54
N PRO A 121 -6.66 21.10 -5.09
CA PRO A 121 -8.00 20.92 -4.51
C PRO A 121 -8.71 19.67 -5.09
N LYS A 122 -9.79 19.19 -4.44
CA LYS A 122 -10.75 18.16 -4.92
C LYS A 122 -10.35 17.47 -6.24
N VAL A 123 -9.46 16.48 -6.16
CA VAL A 123 -9.14 15.63 -7.30
C VAL A 123 -10.37 14.75 -7.55
N PRO A 124 -10.87 14.62 -8.79
CA PRO A 124 -11.93 13.65 -9.08
C PRO A 124 -11.49 12.26 -8.64
N VAL A 125 -12.28 11.62 -7.77
CA VAL A 125 -12.05 10.24 -7.34
C VAL A 125 -13.06 9.36 -8.06
N SER A 126 -12.55 8.34 -8.75
CA SER A 126 -13.35 7.22 -9.24
C SER A 126 -13.19 6.03 -8.29
N VAL A 127 -14.21 5.17 -8.24
CA VAL A 127 -14.18 3.93 -7.46
C VAL A 127 -14.45 2.77 -8.41
N ALA A 128 -13.68 1.69 -8.27
CA ALA A 128 -13.75 0.51 -9.14
C ALA A 128 -13.56 -0.76 -8.30
N LYS A 129 -13.70 -1.92 -8.94
CA LYS A 129 -13.31 -3.20 -8.33
C LYS A 129 -11.79 -3.27 -8.20
N ARG A 130 -11.33 -3.90 -7.13
CA ARG A 130 -9.91 -4.20 -6.89
C ARG A 130 -9.37 -5.19 -7.93
N VAL A 131 -8.06 -5.15 -8.17
CA VAL A 131 -7.37 -5.95 -9.19
C VAL A 131 -6.70 -7.17 -8.57
N GLY A 132 -6.84 -8.33 -9.22
CA GLY A 132 -6.16 -9.57 -8.81
C GLY A 132 -6.80 -10.27 -7.60
N VAL A 133 -8.05 -9.94 -7.27
CA VAL A 133 -8.78 -10.48 -6.12
C VAL A 133 -9.92 -11.44 -6.52
N ASP A 134 -9.89 -12.00 -7.73
CA ASP A 134 -10.97 -12.87 -8.26
C ASP A 134 -11.27 -14.10 -7.39
N HIS A 135 -10.31 -14.51 -6.56
CA HIS A 135 -10.44 -15.61 -5.62
C HIS A 135 -11.23 -15.26 -4.34
N ALA A 136 -11.60 -13.99 -4.15
CA ALA A 136 -12.20 -13.46 -2.91
C ALA A 136 -13.74 -13.52 -2.86
N GLY A 137 -14.38 -14.29 -3.75
CA GLY A 137 -15.84 -14.41 -3.79
C GLY A 137 -16.53 -13.05 -3.92
N ASP A 138 -17.57 -12.80 -3.11
CA ASP A 138 -18.33 -11.54 -3.14
C ASP A 138 -17.46 -10.30 -2.90
N ALA A 139 -16.39 -10.41 -2.11
CA ALA A 139 -15.48 -9.31 -1.84
C ALA A 139 -14.72 -8.83 -3.09
N ALA A 140 -14.60 -9.68 -4.12
CA ALA A 140 -14.02 -9.30 -5.41
C ALA A 140 -14.88 -8.29 -6.19
N HIS A 141 -16.12 -8.06 -5.76
CA HIS A 141 -17.06 -7.14 -6.42
C HIS A 141 -17.26 -5.83 -5.67
N TRP A 142 -16.65 -5.67 -4.49
CA TRP A 142 -16.69 -4.42 -3.73
C TRP A 142 -15.93 -3.32 -4.48
N LEU A 143 -16.49 -2.12 -4.43
CA LEU A 143 -15.91 -0.92 -5.04
C LEU A 143 -15.03 -0.22 -4.00
N MET A 144 -13.71 -0.46 -4.04
CA MET A 144 -12.77 -0.10 -2.97
C MET A 144 -11.33 0.06 -3.47
#